data_AF-A0A821FHW5-F1
#
_entry.id   AF-A0A821FHW5-F1
#
_cell.length_a   1.000
_cell.length_b   1.000
_cell.length_c   1.000
_cell.angle_alpha   90.00
_cell.angle_beta   90.00
_cell.angle_gamma   90.00
#
_symmetry.space_group_name_H-M   'P 1'
#
loop_
_entity.id
_entity.type
_entity.pdbx_description
1 polymer ?
#
loop_
_entity_poly.entity_id
_entity_poly.type
_entity_poly.pdbx_seq_one_letter_code
_entity_poly.pdbx_strand_id
1 'polypeptide(L)'
;MERLAYEIQGSCIHIFYNIAQKSEGAKALNQADGLRILKGCTYRLLDPNVTNGQYGFENMQLLYCMTMSLLIEPNQNSEYVKNHRRILDYLMQSTINASNMDDFYYAGFHISRPIIVLTKLFVQDEIITYVLAEAPVKNFPLSSKVAFFANLLIRFRGALTMDEDEANALTLTALFNILWSISFHDEYLSELQTNRQFLLTVKTFAYDTSEIQNEQYVFSNMSTIFKAANGILLNLGENISSE
;
A
#
# COMPACT_ATOMS: atom_id res chain seq x y z
N MET A 1 24.31 -24.29 -6.10
CA MET A 1 24.32 -23.00 -5.37
C MET A 1 24.33 -23.35 -3.88
N GLU A 2 25.42 -23.02 -3.17
CA GLU A 2 25.48 -23.20 -1.72
C GLU A 2 24.36 -22.39 -1.05
N ARG A 3 23.70 -22.98 -0.06
CA ARG A 3 22.55 -22.37 0.61
C ARG A 3 23.04 -21.35 1.63
N LEU A 4 22.66 -20.08 1.43
CA LEU A 4 22.93 -19.02 2.42
C LEU A 4 22.22 -19.35 3.74
N ALA A 5 22.87 -19.03 4.87
CA ALA A 5 22.27 -19.13 6.19
C ALA A 5 21.03 -18.23 6.32
N TYR A 6 20.10 -18.58 7.21
CA TYR A 6 18.84 -17.85 7.39
C TYR A 6 19.07 -16.37 7.77
N GLU A 7 20.05 -16.08 8.63
CA GLU A 7 20.37 -14.70 8.99
C GLU A 7 20.84 -13.89 7.77
N ILE A 8 21.65 -14.52 6.90
CA ILE A 8 22.15 -13.88 5.68
C ILE A 8 21.01 -13.62 4.70
N GLN A 9 20.09 -14.58 4.53
CA GLN A 9 18.90 -14.40 3.70
C GLN A 9 18.04 -13.24 4.21
N GLY A 10 17.84 -13.15 5.53
CA GLY A 10 17.15 -12.05 6.17
C GLY A 10 17.80 -10.70 5.86
N SER A 11 19.10 -10.58 6.08
CA SER A 11 19.84 -9.36 5.76
C SER A 11 19.74 -8.97 4.29
N CYS A 12 19.85 -9.94 3.37
CA CYS A 12 19.69 -9.69 1.94
C CYS A 12 18.29 -9.12 1.63
N ILE A 13 17.23 -9.71 2.17
CA ILE A 13 15.86 -9.24 1.93
C ILE A 13 15.68 -7.82 2.49
N HIS A 14 16.20 -7.52 3.68
CA HIS A 14 16.17 -6.16 4.25
C HIS A 14 16.90 -5.13 3.37
N ILE A 15 18.07 -5.47 2.85
CA ILE A 15 18.83 -4.59 1.95
C ILE A 15 18.04 -4.35 0.67
N PHE A 16 17.53 -5.41 0.05
CA PHE A 16 16.72 -5.32 -1.16
C PHE A 16 15.49 -4.46 -0.93
N TYR A 17 14.79 -4.68 0.18
CA TYR A 17 13.61 -3.92 0.55
C TYR A 17 13.92 -2.43 0.69
N ASN A 18 14.98 -2.07 1.42
CA ASN A 18 15.36 -0.69 1.64
C ASN A 18 15.74 0.03 0.33
N ILE A 19 16.34 -0.68 -0.62
CA ILE A 19 16.65 -0.11 -1.94
C ILE A 19 15.38 0.00 -2.79
N ALA A 20 14.54 -1.05 -2.81
CA ALA A 20 13.31 -1.11 -3.61
C ALA A 20 12.24 -0.10 -3.17
N GLN A 21 12.35 0.45 -1.96
CA GLN A 21 11.48 1.52 -1.45
C GLN A 21 11.55 2.81 -2.26
N LYS A 22 12.56 3.01 -3.13
CA LYS A 22 12.65 4.19 -4.01
C LYS A 22 12.50 3.76 -5.45
N SER A 23 11.87 4.60 -6.28
CA SER A 23 11.60 4.27 -7.68
C SER A 23 12.88 3.96 -8.47
N GLU A 24 13.94 4.73 -8.22
CA GLU A 24 15.27 4.57 -8.81
C GLU A 24 15.97 3.32 -8.28
N GLY A 25 15.80 3.03 -6.99
CA GLY A 25 16.37 1.83 -6.37
C GLY A 25 15.72 0.55 -6.90
N ALA A 26 14.40 0.53 -7.07
CA ALA A 26 13.71 -0.58 -7.70
C ALA A 26 14.18 -0.80 -9.16
N LYS A 27 14.34 0.28 -9.93
CA LYS A 27 14.90 0.24 -11.29
C LYS A 27 16.33 -0.34 -11.29
N ALA A 28 17.20 0.15 -10.41
CA ALA A 28 18.58 -0.32 -10.29
C ALA A 28 18.66 -1.81 -9.91
N LEU A 29 17.82 -2.26 -8.97
CA LEU A 29 17.73 -3.67 -8.60
C LEU A 29 17.27 -4.53 -9.78
N ASN A 30 16.26 -4.09 -10.54
CA ASN A 30 15.79 -4.82 -11.71
C ASN A 30 16.85 -4.92 -12.82
N GLN A 31 17.65 -3.87 -13.03
CA GLN A 31 18.79 -3.89 -13.96
C GLN A 31 19.92 -4.82 -13.49
N ALA A 32 20.07 -4.99 -12.18
CA ALA A 32 21.10 -5.82 -11.56
C ALA A 32 20.63 -7.26 -11.26
N ASP A 33 19.66 -7.80 -12.02
CA ASP A 33 19.16 -9.17 -11.82
C ASP A 33 18.51 -9.41 -10.44
N GLY A 34 18.08 -8.35 -9.76
CA GLY A 34 17.60 -8.38 -8.39
C GLY A 34 16.45 -9.36 -8.16
N LEU A 35 15.51 -9.46 -9.09
CA LEU A 35 14.42 -10.44 -9.02
C LEU A 35 14.92 -11.89 -8.99
N ARG A 36 15.96 -12.22 -9.75
CA ARG A 36 16.54 -13.56 -9.76
C ARG A 36 17.26 -13.85 -8.44
N ILE A 37 17.97 -12.87 -7.89
CA ILE A 37 18.67 -12.97 -6.61
C ILE A 37 17.65 -13.16 -5.48
N LEU A 38 16.60 -12.32 -5.44
CA LEU A 38 15.54 -12.38 -4.45
C LEU A 38 14.81 -13.73 -4.50
N LYS A 39 14.44 -14.21 -5.70
CA LYS A 39 13.87 -15.56 -5.88
C LYS A 39 14.80 -16.67 -5.39
N GLY A 40 16.11 -16.47 -5.36
CA GLY A 40 17.07 -17.40 -4.76
C GLY A 40 16.95 -17.54 -3.24
N CYS A 41 16.32 -16.60 -2.55
CA CYS A 41 16.13 -16.59 -1.09
C CYS A 41 14.87 -17.35 -0.62
N THR A 42 14.15 -18.06 -1.49
CA THR A 42 12.73 -18.43 -1.30
C THR A 42 12.42 -19.78 -0.67
N TYR A 43 13.34 -20.75 -0.68
CA TYR A 43 12.95 -22.16 -0.46
C TYR A 43 12.30 -22.43 0.91
N ARG A 44 12.65 -21.70 1.96
CA ARG A 44 11.96 -21.81 3.26
C ARG A 44 10.84 -20.81 3.41
N LEU A 45 10.98 -19.58 2.89
CA LEU A 45 10.03 -18.49 3.13
C LEU A 45 8.70 -18.67 2.41
N LEU A 46 8.63 -19.43 1.31
CA LEU A 46 7.40 -19.59 0.54
C LEU A 46 6.70 -20.94 0.75
N ASP A 47 7.16 -21.77 1.68
CA ASP A 47 6.45 -23.01 1.99
C ASP A 47 5.25 -22.70 2.90
N PRO A 48 4.01 -22.78 2.40
CA PRO A 48 2.82 -22.49 3.19
C PRO A 48 2.61 -23.50 4.32
N ASN A 49 3.29 -24.65 4.28
CA ASN A 49 3.23 -25.70 5.30
C ASN A 49 4.29 -25.53 6.38
N VAL A 50 5.27 -24.65 6.19
CA VAL A 50 6.23 -24.28 7.25
C VAL A 50 5.59 -23.20 8.11
N THR A 51 4.60 -23.62 8.92
CA THR A 51 4.06 -22.84 10.03
C THR A 51 4.96 -22.96 11.25
N ASN A 52 6.25 -22.65 11.09
CA ASN A 52 7.07 -22.41 12.27
C ASN A 52 6.55 -21.10 12.85
N GLY A 53 5.71 -21.17 13.89
CA GLY A 53 5.08 -20.05 14.61
C GLY A 53 6.08 -19.12 15.31
N GLN A 54 7.27 -18.95 14.74
CA GLN A 54 8.29 -17.99 15.11
C GLN A 54 7.97 -16.68 14.38
N TYR A 55 7.65 -15.66 15.17
CA TYR A 55 7.40 -14.28 14.75
C TYR A 55 8.41 -13.73 13.72
N GLY A 56 9.68 -14.16 13.79
CA GLY A 56 10.72 -13.76 12.83
C GLY A 56 10.51 -14.26 11.39
N PHE A 57 9.79 -15.36 11.21
CA PHE A 57 9.54 -15.97 9.90
C PHE A 57 8.41 -15.24 9.16
N GLU A 58 7.32 -14.91 9.86
CA GLU A 58 6.18 -14.17 9.29
C GLU A 58 6.59 -12.75 8.83
N ASN A 59 7.43 -12.07 9.62
CA ASN A 59 7.98 -10.76 9.23
C ASN A 59 8.89 -10.87 8.00
N MET A 60 9.69 -11.93 7.88
CA MET A 60 10.56 -12.14 6.73
C MET A 60 9.75 -12.48 5.46
N GLN A 61 8.67 -13.26 5.60
CA GLN A 61 7.71 -13.52 4.53
C GLN A 61 7.04 -12.23 4.05
N LEU A 62 6.52 -11.41 4.97
CA LEU A 62 5.92 -10.13 4.65
C LEU A 62 6.91 -9.23 3.89
N LEU A 63 8.12 -9.08 4.43
CA LEU A 63 9.18 -8.27 3.84
C LEU A 63 9.57 -8.75 2.44
N TYR A 64 9.72 -10.07 2.26
CA TYR A 64 10.00 -10.67 0.96
C TYR A 64 8.90 -10.31 -0.04
N CYS A 65 7.63 -10.43 0.35
CA CYS A 65 6.50 -10.16 -0.53
C CYS A 65 6.33 -8.68 -0.87
N MET A 66 6.56 -7.80 0.11
CA MET A 66 6.61 -6.35 -0.12
C MET A 66 7.71 -6.02 -1.12
N THR A 67 8.90 -6.60 -0.94
CA THR A 67 10.04 -6.40 -1.87
C THR A 67 9.71 -6.90 -3.27
N MET A 68 9.17 -8.12 -3.38
CA MET A 68 8.74 -8.68 -4.67
C MET A 68 7.73 -7.76 -5.35
N SER A 69 6.71 -7.30 -4.62
CA SER A 69 5.67 -6.39 -5.15
C SER A 69 6.25 -5.06 -5.62
N LEU A 70 7.26 -4.53 -4.93
CA LEU A 70 7.94 -3.31 -5.35
C LEU A 70 8.75 -3.51 -6.64
N LEU A 71 9.35 -4.69 -6.84
CA LEU A 71 10.21 -4.98 -7.98
C LEU A 71 9.48 -5.46 -9.25
N ILE A 72 8.33 -6.13 -9.11
CA ILE A 72 7.56 -6.62 -10.26
C ILE A 72 6.47 -5.64 -10.70
N GLU A 73 6.09 -5.78 -11.96
CA GLU A 73 4.93 -5.06 -12.50
C GLU A 73 3.62 -5.61 -11.90
N PRO A 74 2.60 -4.76 -11.71
CA PRO A 74 1.36 -5.16 -11.04
C PRO A 74 0.66 -6.38 -11.67
N ASN A 75 0.70 -6.54 -13.00
CA ASN A 75 0.13 -7.68 -13.72
C ASN A 75 0.86 -9.00 -13.45
N GLN A 76 2.18 -8.96 -13.23
CA GLN A 76 3.02 -10.11 -12.91
C GLN A 76 2.90 -10.55 -11.44
N ASN A 77 2.29 -9.72 -10.59
CA ASN A 77 2.09 -10.00 -9.16
C ASN A 77 0.87 -10.92 -8.90
N SER A 78 -0.03 -11.04 -9.86
CA SER A 78 -1.31 -11.78 -9.73
C SER A 78 -1.15 -13.25 -9.35
N GLU A 79 -0.25 -13.99 -10.01
CA GLU A 79 -0.01 -15.41 -9.76
C GLU A 79 0.62 -15.66 -8.38
N TYR A 80 1.43 -14.72 -7.92
CA TYR A 80 2.05 -14.78 -6.61
C TYR A 80 1.03 -14.48 -5.51
N VAL A 81 0.20 -13.44 -5.66
CA VAL A 81 -0.71 -12.98 -4.60
C VAL A 81 -1.91 -13.91 -4.41
N LYS A 82 -2.43 -14.54 -5.47
CA LYS A 82 -3.50 -15.56 -5.37
C LYS A 82 -3.13 -16.71 -4.43
N ASN A 83 -1.85 -17.08 -4.40
CA ASN A 83 -1.33 -18.16 -3.56
C ASN A 83 -0.97 -17.69 -2.13
N HIS A 84 -1.09 -16.41 -1.81
CA HIS A 84 -0.55 -15.81 -0.59
C HIS A 84 -1.54 -14.86 0.11
N ARG A 85 -2.82 -15.25 0.19
CA ARG A 85 -3.88 -14.54 0.95
C ARG A 85 -3.44 -14.11 2.35
N ARG A 86 -2.72 -14.99 3.06
CA ARG A 86 -2.17 -14.71 4.39
C ARG A 86 -1.24 -13.47 4.42
N ILE A 87 -0.51 -13.18 3.35
CA ILE A 87 0.33 -11.99 3.25
C ILE A 87 -0.51 -10.72 3.08
N LEU A 88 -1.65 -10.80 2.38
CA LEU A 88 -2.61 -9.69 2.33
C LEU A 88 -3.20 -9.42 3.73
N ASP A 89 -3.49 -10.47 4.50
CA ASP A 89 -3.93 -10.34 5.90
C ASP A 89 -2.87 -9.61 6.74
N TYR A 90 -1.60 -10.02 6.64
CA TYR A 90 -0.49 -9.38 7.35
C TYR A 90 -0.22 -7.94 6.89
N LEU A 91 -0.36 -7.64 5.60
CA LEU A 91 -0.23 -6.27 5.06
C LEU A 91 -1.32 -5.38 5.64
N MET A 92 -2.57 -5.84 5.63
CA MET A 92 -3.69 -5.10 6.20
C MET A 92 -3.54 -4.93 7.71
N GLN A 93 -3.19 -5.99 8.44
CA GLN A 93 -2.96 -5.92 9.89
C GLN A 93 -1.81 -4.96 10.24
N SER A 94 -0.70 -5.00 9.49
CA SER A 94 0.43 -4.09 9.68
C SER A 94 0.04 -2.64 9.44
N THR A 95 -0.79 -2.37 8.43
CA THR A 95 -1.31 -1.04 8.13
C THR A 95 -2.18 -0.51 9.27
N ILE A 96 -3.08 -1.35 9.80
CA ILE A 96 -3.94 -0.99 10.95
C ILE A 96 -3.09 -0.73 12.19
N ASN A 97 -2.15 -1.63 12.50
CA ASN A 97 -1.28 -1.49 13.67
C ASN A 97 -0.46 -0.20 13.59
N ALA A 98 0.18 0.09 12.44
CA ALA A 98 0.92 1.32 12.23
C ALA A 98 0.02 2.56 12.40
N SER A 99 -1.22 2.53 11.89
CA SER A 99 -2.14 3.66 12.01
C SER A 99 -2.54 4.02 13.45
N ASN A 100 -2.42 3.07 14.38
CA ASN A 100 -2.75 3.25 15.79
C ASN A 100 -1.57 3.74 16.63
N MET A 101 -0.38 3.84 16.04
CA MET A 101 0.83 4.35 16.70
C MET A 101 0.95 5.85 16.46
N ASP A 102 1.44 6.60 17.47
CA ASP A 102 1.52 8.06 17.41
C ASP A 102 2.47 8.56 16.30
N ASP A 103 3.50 7.80 15.99
CA ASP A 103 4.50 8.09 14.95
C ASP A 103 4.20 7.38 13.61
N PHE A 104 3.11 6.61 13.55
CA PHE A 104 2.75 5.78 12.40
C PHE A 104 3.75 4.66 12.07
N TYR A 105 4.61 4.24 13.02
CA TYR A 105 5.53 3.12 12.84
C TYR A 105 5.07 1.86 13.57
N TYR A 106 5.07 0.72 12.87
CA TYR A 106 4.90 -0.59 13.48
C TYR A 106 5.91 -1.58 12.93
N ALA A 107 6.53 -2.37 13.82
CA ALA A 107 7.54 -3.36 13.48
C ALA A 107 8.69 -2.81 12.60
N GLY A 108 9.07 -1.54 12.81
CA GLY A 108 10.13 -0.87 12.03
C GLY A 108 9.69 -0.35 10.65
N PHE A 109 8.39 -0.35 10.35
CA PHE A 109 7.82 0.18 9.12
C PHE A 109 6.90 1.36 9.40
N HIS A 110 7.17 2.48 8.73
CA HIS A 110 6.18 3.55 8.60
C HIS A 110 4.95 3.05 7.83
N ILE A 111 3.77 3.56 8.12
CA ILE A 111 2.52 3.18 7.47
C ILE A 111 2.52 3.34 5.93
N SER A 112 3.32 4.28 5.39
CA SER A 112 3.49 4.45 3.94
C SER A 112 3.90 3.15 3.26
N ARG A 113 4.75 2.35 3.91
CA ARG A 113 5.36 1.15 3.36
C ARG A 113 4.35 0.07 2.97
N PRO A 114 3.50 -0.44 3.88
CA PRO A 114 2.47 -1.40 3.49
C PRO A 114 1.41 -0.78 2.56
N ILE A 115 1.09 0.51 2.69
CA ILE A 115 0.09 1.18 1.84
C ILE A 115 0.55 1.25 0.38
N ILE A 116 1.81 1.62 0.10
CA ILE A 116 2.36 1.63 -1.28
C ILE A 116 2.24 0.26 -1.94
N VAL A 117 2.51 -0.80 -1.17
CA VAL A 117 2.38 -2.18 -1.65
C VAL A 117 0.91 -2.49 -1.96
N LEU A 118 -0.02 -2.12 -1.08
CA LEU A 118 -1.46 -2.26 -1.34
C LEU A 118 -1.89 -1.50 -2.60
N THR A 119 -1.42 -0.26 -2.81
CA THR A 119 -1.71 0.51 -4.03
C THR A 119 -1.29 -0.23 -5.30
N LYS A 120 -0.11 -0.88 -5.30
CA LYS A 120 0.33 -1.72 -6.43
C LYS A 120 -0.58 -2.94 -6.65
N LEU A 121 -1.11 -3.50 -5.58
CA LEU A 121 -1.93 -4.71 -5.61
C LEU A 121 -3.40 -4.42 -5.97
N PHE A 122 -3.90 -3.24 -5.64
CA PHE A 122 -5.27 -2.78 -5.89
C PHE A 122 -5.54 -2.45 -7.36
N VAL A 123 -4.70 -2.87 -8.30
CA VAL A 123 -5.04 -2.89 -9.72
C VAL A 123 -5.84 -4.15 -10.10
N GLN A 124 -6.05 -5.07 -9.16
CA GLN A 124 -6.74 -6.34 -9.37
C GLN A 124 -7.99 -6.41 -8.49
N ASP A 125 -9.15 -6.46 -9.11
CA ASP A 125 -10.46 -6.48 -8.43
C ASP A 125 -10.56 -7.60 -7.39
N GLU A 126 -10.09 -8.81 -7.72
CA GLU A 126 -10.09 -9.95 -6.78
C GLU A 126 -9.32 -9.64 -5.48
N ILE A 127 -8.23 -8.87 -5.56
CA ILE A 127 -7.45 -8.48 -4.38
C ILE A 127 -8.20 -7.43 -3.58
N ILE A 128 -8.82 -6.44 -4.24
CA ILE A 128 -9.63 -5.42 -3.57
C ILE A 128 -10.75 -6.10 -2.79
N THR A 129 -11.54 -6.94 -3.45
CA THR A 129 -12.66 -7.66 -2.83
C THR A 129 -12.17 -8.49 -1.64
N TYR A 130 -11.08 -9.26 -1.81
CA TYR A 130 -10.53 -10.05 -0.70
C TYR A 130 -10.08 -9.17 0.47
N VAL A 131 -9.25 -8.15 0.21
CA VAL A 131 -8.71 -7.31 1.29
C VAL A 131 -9.83 -6.61 2.03
N LEU A 132 -10.78 -5.99 1.33
CA LEU A 132 -11.84 -5.19 1.95
C LEU A 132 -12.88 -6.07 2.65
N ALA A 133 -13.34 -7.14 2.02
CA ALA A 133 -14.45 -7.95 2.53
C ALA A 133 -14.02 -9.17 3.36
N GLU A 134 -12.94 -9.86 2.99
CA GLU A 134 -12.61 -11.19 3.54
C GLU A 134 -11.41 -11.20 4.50
N ALA A 135 -10.39 -10.35 4.29
CA ALA A 135 -9.13 -10.43 5.04
C ALA A 135 -9.36 -10.27 6.56
N PRO A 136 -8.98 -11.25 7.40
CA PRO A 136 -9.11 -11.15 8.84
C PRO A 136 -8.16 -10.10 9.42
N VAL A 137 -8.72 -9.21 10.23
CA VAL A 137 -7.97 -8.18 10.97
C VAL A 137 -8.40 -8.20 12.42
N LYS A 138 -7.43 -8.23 13.34
CA LYS A 138 -7.64 -8.21 14.79
C LYS A 138 -7.77 -6.77 15.27
N ASN A 139 -8.62 -6.58 16.28
CA ASN A 139 -8.82 -5.29 16.97
C ASN A 139 -9.21 -4.15 16.02
N PHE A 140 -10.04 -4.43 15.01
CA PHE A 140 -10.45 -3.44 14.03
C PHE A 140 -11.60 -2.57 14.58
N PRO A 141 -11.39 -1.25 14.79
CA PRO A 141 -12.33 -0.43 15.54
C PRO A 141 -13.42 0.22 14.68
N LEU A 142 -13.37 0.04 13.35
CA LEU A 142 -14.25 0.71 12.39
C LEU A 142 -15.29 -0.24 11.80
N SER A 143 -16.34 0.35 11.22
CA SER A 143 -17.44 -0.37 10.58
C SER A 143 -17.00 -1.17 9.35
N SER A 144 -16.00 -0.70 8.62
CA SER A 144 -15.47 -1.37 7.43
C SER A 144 -14.03 -0.94 7.14
N LYS A 145 -13.34 -1.70 6.28
CA LYS A 145 -12.00 -1.35 5.78
C LYS A 145 -12.01 -0.18 4.80
N VAL A 146 -13.15 0.11 4.16
CA VAL A 146 -13.33 1.31 3.34
C VAL A 146 -13.34 2.55 4.24
N ALA A 147 -14.13 2.55 5.31
CA ALA A 147 -14.11 3.60 6.34
C ALA A 147 -12.71 3.80 6.93
N PHE A 148 -11.93 2.73 7.10
CA PHE A 148 -10.54 2.83 7.53
C PHE A 148 -9.68 3.65 6.58
N PHE A 149 -9.65 3.32 5.28
CA PHE A 149 -8.86 4.09 4.32
C PHE A 149 -9.35 5.54 4.19
N ALA A 150 -10.66 5.76 4.20
CA ALA A 150 -11.23 7.11 4.17
C ALA A 150 -10.84 7.95 5.40
N ASN A 151 -10.92 7.39 6.60
CA ASN A 151 -10.49 8.05 7.84
C ASN A 151 -8.98 8.32 7.85
N LEU A 152 -8.19 7.39 7.33
CA LEU A 152 -6.76 7.56 7.23
C LEU A 152 -6.39 8.68 6.25
N LEU A 153 -7.09 8.80 5.11
CA LEU A 153 -6.93 9.93 4.19
C LEU A 153 -7.17 11.26 4.90
N ILE A 154 -8.25 11.37 5.68
CA ILE A 154 -8.57 12.58 6.43
C ILE A 154 -7.46 12.95 7.42
N ARG A 155 -6.83 11.96 8.08
CA ARG A 155 -5.70 12.18 8.99
C ARG A 155 -4.46 12.72 8.28
N PHE A 156 -4.19 12.26 7.06
CA PHE A 156 -3.02 12.65 6.27
C PHE A 156 -3.25 13.86 5.35
N ARG A 157 -4.44 14.48 5.36
CA ARG A 157 -4.77 15.60 4.46
C ARG A 157 -3.80 16.79 4.53
N GLY A 158 -3.17 17.02 5.68
CA GLY A 158 -2.20 18.11 5.85
C GLY A 158 -0.77 17.75 5.45
N ALA A 159 -0.51 16.54 4.94
CA ALA A 159 0.84 16.05 4.69
C ALA A 159 1.62 16.83 3.61
N LEU A 160 0.93 17.60 2.76
CA LEU A 160 1.57 18.41 1.72
C LEU A 160 1.92 19.83 2.15
N THR A 161 1.39 20.30 3.29
CA THR A 161 1.64 21.66 3.81
C THR A 161 2.76 21.70 4.85
N MET A 162 3.24 20.53 5.28
CA MET A 162 4.34 20.40 6.23
C MET A 162 5.60 20.03 5.44
N ASP A 163 6.49 21.02 5.24
CA ASP A 163 7.66 21.00 4.34
C ASP A 163 8.70 19.87 4.54
N GLU A 164 8.48 18.87 5.41
CA GLU A 164 9.58 17.98 5.85
C GLU A 164 9.30 16.47 5.90
N ASP A 165 8.08 15.96 5.65
CA ASP A 165 7.82 14.50 5.76
C ASP A 165 7.42 13.82 4.43
N GLU A 166 8.45 13.39 3.67
CA GLU A 166 8.34 12.58 2.46
C GLU A 166 7.46 11.33 2.67
N ALA A 167 7.53 10.70 3.84
CA ALA A 167 6.77 9.48 4.11
C ALA A 167 5.28 9.78 4.28
N ASN A 168 4.91 10.93 4.84
CA ASN A 168 3.52 11.37 4.96
C ASN A 168 2.94 11.79 3.60
N ALA A 169 3.69 12.54 2.79
CA ALA A 169 3.27 12.93 1.44
C ALA A 169 3.05 11.70 0.55
N LEU A 170 3.93 10.72 0.67
CA LEU A 170 3.81 9.44 -0.03
C LEU A 170 2.60 8.63 0.48
N THR A 171 2.34 8.63 1.79
CA THR A 171 1.15 7.99 2.37
C THR A 171 -0.13 8.60 1.79
N LEU A 172 -0.23 9.93 1.76
CA LEU A 172 -1.37 10.64 1.21
C LEU A 172 -1.60 10.27 -0.26
N THR A 173 -0.53 10.29 -1.07
CA THR A 173 -0.58 9.93 -2.49
C THR A 173 -1.08 8.51 -2.69
N ALA A 174 -0.56 7.56 -1.91
CA ALA A 174 -0.93 6.16 -1.99
C ALA A 174 -2.39 5.92 -1.56
N LEU A 175 -2.88 6.64 -0.53
CA LEU A 175 -4.27 6.59 -0.07
C LEU A 175 -5.26 7.08 -1.12
N PHE A 176 -4.96 8.17 -1.83
CA PHE A 176 -5.78 8.63 -2.94
C PHE A 176 -5.89 7.58 -4.04
N ASN A 177 -4.79 6.92 -4.40
CA ASN A 177 -4.80 5.86 -5.42
C ASN A 177 -5.55 4.60 -4.96
N ILE A 178 -5.45 4.23 -3.68
CA ILE A 178 -6.27 3.15 -3.09
C ILE A 178 -7.75 3.51 -3.19
N LEU A 179 -8.16 4.69 -2.69
CA LEU A 179 -9.56 5.10 -2.68
C LEU A 179 -10.13 5.29 -4.08
N TRP A 180 -9.31 5.69 -5.05
CA TRP A 180 -9.69 5.70 -6.46
C TRP A 180 -9.90 4.29 -7.01
N SER A 181 -9.04 3.34 -6.67
CA SER A 181 -9.23 1.94 -7.06
C SER A 181 -10.53 1.38 -6.45
N ILE A 182 -10.80 1.68 -5.17
CA ILE A 182 -12.03 1.31 -4.48
C ILE A 182 -13.27 1.92 -5.14
N SER A 183 -13.18 3.17 -5.64
CA SER A 183 -14.35 3.84 -6.22
C SER A 183 -14.79 3.26 -7.57
N PHE A 184 -14.08 2.30 -8.16
CA PHE A 184 -14.59 1.56 -9.32
C PHE A 184 -15.59 0.45 -8.96
N HIS A 185 -15.80 0.18 -7.67
CA HIS A 185 -16.65 -0.89 -7.17
C HIS A 185 -17.94 -0.32 -6.57
N ASP A 186 -19.07 -0.62 -7.23
CA ASP A 186 -20.40 -0.11 -6.89
C ASP A 186 -20.79 -0.38 -5.44
N GLU A 187 -20.38 -1.52 -4.88
CA GLU A 187 -20.70 -1.92 -3.51
C GLU A 187 -20.12 -0.99 -2.43
N TYR A 188 -19.08 -0.21 -2.75
CA TYR A 188 -18.42 0.70 -1.80
C TYR A 188 -18.82 2.16 -1.98
N LEU A 189 -19.53 2.52 -3.06
CA LEU A 189 -19.85 3.91 -3.38
C LEU A 189 -20.71 4.57 -2.30
N SER A 190 -21.75 3.89 -1.82
CA SER A 190 -22.65 4.46 -0.80
C SER A 190 -21.92 4.80 0.50
N GLU A 191 -20.92 4.00 0.89
CA GLU A 191 -20.15 4.26 2.09
C GLU A 191 -19.25 5.49 1.92
N LEU A 192 -18.61 5.62 0.75
CA LEU A 192 -17.79 6.78 0.41
C LEU A 192 -18.61 8.07 0.29
N GLN A 193 -19.78 8.01 -0.36
CA GLN A 193 -20.68 9.17 -0.56
C GLN A 193 -21.26 9.68 0.76
N THR A 194 -21.57 8.79 1.71
CA THR A 194 -22.15 9.20 3.01
C THR A 194 -21.11 9.80 3.96
N ASN A 195 -19.81 9.59 3.71
CA ASN A 195 -18.74 10.19 4.49
C ASN A 195 -18.45 11.63 4.04
N ARG A 196 -19.16 12.59 4.61
CA ARG A 196 -19.03 14.02 4.29
C ARG A 196 -17.60 14.54 4.43
N GLN A 197 -16.86 14.12 5.45
CA GLN A 197 -15.51 14.62 5.69
C GLN A 197 -14.52 14.12 4.65
N PHE A 198 -14.69 12.87 4.22
CA PHE A 198 -13.94 12.30 3.10
C PHE A 198 -14.24 13.07 1.81
N LEU A 199 -15.51 13.28 1.46
CA LEU A 199 -15.89 14.03 0.26
C LEU A 199 -15.33 15.45 0.25
N LEU A 200 -15.39 16.16 1.38
CA LEU A 200 -14.79 17.50 1.49
C LEU A 200 -13.28 17.45 1.23
N THR A 201 -12.59 16.47 1.81
CA THR A 201 -11.13 16.28 1.62
C THR A 201 -10.81 16.03 0.14
N VAL A 202 -11.56 15.14 -0.53
CA VAL A 202 -11.35 14.84 -1.96
C VAL A 202 -11.63 16.08 -2.82
N LYS A 203 -12.69 16.84 -2.53
CA LYS A 203 -13.03 18.07 -3.27
C LYS A 203 -11.96 19.14 -3.11
N THR A 204 -11.39 19.33 -1.93
CA THR A 204 -10.25 20.24 -1.72
C THR A 204 -9.10 19.89 -2.65
N PHE A 205 -8.68 18.62 -2.69
CA PHE A 205 -7.58 18.19 -3.58
C PHE A 205 -7.94 18.15 -5.07
N ALA A 206 -9.22 18.10 -5.44
CA ALA A 206 -9.65 18.14 -6.83
C ALA A 206 -9.73 19.56 -7.40
N TYR A 207 -9.95 20.58 -6.55
CA TYR A 207 -10.23 21.96 -6.98
C TYR A 207 -9.24 23.00 -6.47
N ASP A 208 -8.58 22.77 -5.34
CA ASP A 208 -7.59 23.69 -4.78
C ASP A 208 -6.18 23.25 -5.17
N THR A 209 -5.69 23.79 -6.28
CA THR A 209 -4.35 23.50 -6.79
C THR A 209 -3.25 24.18 -5.96
N SER A 210 -3.57 25.04 -4.99
CA SER A 210 -2.58 25.76 -4.20
C SER A 210 -1.85 24.85 -3.19
N GLU A 211 -2.47 23.73 -2.79
CA GLU A 211 -1.93 22.73 -1.86
C GLU A 211 -1.07 21.64 -2.54
N ILE A 212 -1.08 21.54 -3.87
CA ILE A 212 -0.42 20.44 -4.61
C ILE A 212 0.92 20.91 -5.19
N GLN A 213 1.90 21.14 -4.32
CA GLN A 213 3.21 21.65 -4.76
C GLN A 213 4.26 20.55 -5.08
N ASN A 214 3.96 19.27 -4.84
CA ASN A 214 4.95 18.20 -4.97
C ASN A 214 4.48 17.04 -5.88
N GLU A 215 4.80 17.15 -7.17
CA GLU A 215 4.77 16.01 -8.11
C GLU A 215 5.90 14.98 -7.83
N GLN A 216 6.79 15.26 -6.87
CA GLN A 216 8.00 14.48 -6.61
C GLN A 216 7.74 13.09 -5.98
N TYR A 217 6.55 12.85 -5.43
CA TYR A 217 6.27 11.63 -4.63
C TYR A 217 5.30 10.65 -5.30
N VAL A 218 5.38 10.53 -6.63
CA VAL A 218 4.54 9.62 -7.42
C VAL A 218 5.38 8.45 -7.94
N PHE A 219 5.14 7.25 -7.42
CA PHE A 219 5.71 6.03 -8.01
C PHE A 219 5.13 5.81 -9.41
N SER A 220 5.88 5.14 -10.29
CA SER A 220 5.49 4.93 -11.70
C SER A 220 4.13 4.26 -11.89
N ASN A 221 3.64 3.56 -10.87
CA ASN A 221 2.35 2.87 -10.86
C ASN A 221 1.22 3.64 -10.14
N MET A 222 1.46 4.89 -9.74
CA MET A 222 0.47 5.75 -9.08
C MET A 222 0.14 6.94 -9.99
N SER A 223 -1.07 7.45 -9.85
CA SER A 223 -1.44 8.76 -10.39
C SER A 223 -1.22 9.86 -9.36
N THR A 224 -1.11 11.10 -9.84
CA THR A 224 -1.05 12.28 -8.98
C THR A 224 -2.30 12.38 -8.10
N ILE A 225 -2.18 13.02 -6.94
CA ILE A 225 -3.30 13.27 -6.02
C ILE A 225 -4.46 13.95 -6.75
N PHE A 226 -4.17 14.98 -7.54
CA PHE A 226 -5.18 15.70 -8.33
C PHE A 226 -5.97 14.78 -9.26
N LYS A 227 -5.28 13.92 -10.02
CA LYS A 227 -5.92 13.00 -10.97
C LYS A 227 -6.75 11.94 -10.25
N ALA A 228 -6.22 11.38 -9.17
CA ALA A 228 -6.93 10.40 -8.36
C ALA A 228 -8.17 11.00 -7.68
N ALA A 229 -8.07 12.21 -7.13
CA ALA A 229 -9.19 12.93 -6.53
C ALA A 229 -10.32 13.19 -7.53
N ASN A 230 -9.99 13.68 -8.73
CA ASN A 230 -10.98 13.86 -9.81
C ASN A 230 -11.61 12.53 -10.23
N GLY A 231 -10.81 11.46 -10.35
CA GLY A 231 -11.31 10.12 -10.66
C GLY A 231 -12.27 9.57 -9.61
N ILE A 232 -12.00 9.81 -8.32
CA ILE A 232 -12.91 9.46 -7.22
C ILE A 232 -14.24 10.20 -7.38
N LEU A 233 -14.22 11.52 -7.55
CA LEU A 233 -15.46 12.31 -7.66
C LEU A 233 -16.30 11.89 -8.87
N LEU A 234 -15.65 11.65 -10.02
CA LEU A 234 -16.31 11.15 -11.22
C LEU A 234 -17.04 9.83 -10.95
N ASN A 235 -16.36 8.87 -10.33
CA ASN A 235 -16.94 7.56 -10.04
C ASN A 235 -18.06 7.63 -8.99
N LEU A 236 -18.00 8.57 -8.06
CA LEU A 236 -19.06 8.81 -7.07
C LEU A 236 -20.26 9.56 -7.66
N GLY A 237 -20.23 9.99 -8.93
CA GLY A 237 -21.29 10.82 -9.53
C GLY A 237 -21.40 12.21 -8.89
N GLU A 238 -20.36 12.65 -8.19
CA GLU A 238 -20.29 13.99 -7.62
C GLU A 238 -19.93 14.96 -8.74
N ASN A 239 -20.92 15.71 -9.23
CA ASN A 239 -20.72 16.66 -10.32
C ASN A 239 -19.62 17.68 -9.97
N ILE A 240 -18.76 17.93 -10.95
CA ILE A 240 -17.85 19.08 -10.99
C ILE A 240 -18.69 20.33 -11.27
N SER A 241 -19.51 20.73 -10.30
CA SER A 241 -20.26 21.98 -10.35
C SER A 241 -19.66 22.90 -9.28
N SER A 242 -18.81 23.80 -9.75
CA SER A 242 -18.41 25.02 -9.08
C SER A 242 -19.65 25.86 -8.76
N GLU A 243 -19.96 25.99 -7.48
CA GLU A 243 -20.61 27.21 -6.95
C GLU A 243 -19.53 28.19 -6.49
#